data_AF-A0A822ZYF3-F1
#
_entry.id   AF-A0A822ZYF3-F1
#
_cell.length_a   1.000
_cell.length_b   1.000
_cell.length_c   1.000
_cell.angle_alpha   90.00
_cell.angle_beta   90.00
_cell.angle_gamma   90.00
#
_symmetry.space_group_name_H-M   'P 1'
#
loop_
_entity.id
_entity.type
_entity.pdbx_description
1 polymer ?
#
loop_
_entity_poly.entity_id
_entity_poly.type
_entity_poly.pdbx_seq_one_letter_code
_entity_poly.pdbx_strand_id
1 'polypeptide(L)'
;MELDIPGEDNGFTAGSKENELHLRPVKAGESGEGLPYAPVDWPNRGDNWTWKVGKRKTSSGFWIDRYLYPPRSLRKTMTLCRKYRFASRYSVEQYIRKEFPNADVNAFFASFSWKVPSEDSTWTKGWCSVNFFGR
;
A
#
# COMPACT_ATOMS: atom_id res chain seq x y z
N MET A 1 -31.27 26.30 -0.57
CA MET A 1 -30.33 25.55 0.28
C MET A 1 -29.39 24.78 -0.64
N GLU A 2 -28.39 25.47 -1.17
CA GLU A 2 -27.35 24.87 -2.01
C GLU A 2 -26.27 24.28 -1.10
N LEU A 3 -25.84 23.07 -1.45
CA LEU A 3 -24.95 22.25 -0.64
C LEU A 3 -23.54 22.38 -1.24
N ASP A 4 -22.74 23.28 -0.67
CA ASP A 4 -21.32 23.43 -0.99
C ASP A 4 -20.57 22.14 -0.64
N ILE A 5 -20.03 21.47 -1.66
CA ILE A 5 -19.06 20.39 -1.51
C ILE A 5 -17.68 21.03 -1.73
N PRO A 6 -16.87 21.29 -0.69
CA PRO A 6 -15.48 21.65 -0.92
C PRO A 6 -14.73 20.39 -1.34
N GLY A 7 -14.27 20.43 -2.60
CA GLY A 7 -13.49 19.40 -3.25
C GLY A 7 -12.17 19.13 -2.54
N GLU A 8 -11.82 17.85 -2.55
CA GLU A 8 -10.47 17.27 -2.56
C GLU A 8 -9.34 18.20 -2.10
N ASP A 9 -9.00 18.05 -0.82
CA ASP A 9 -7.73 18.46 -0.24
C ASP A 9 -6.58 17.76 -0.98
N ASN A 10 -6.10 18.42 -2.04
CA ASN A 10 -4.76 18.22 -2.57
C ASN A 10 -3.77 18.85 -1.57
N GLY A 11 -3.59 18.18 -0.43
CA GLY A 11 -2.49 18.42 0.50
C GLY A 11 -1.16 17.99 -0.13
N PHE A 12 -0.70 18.77 -1.10
CA PHE A 12 0.68 18.75 -1.58
C PHE A 12 1.56 19.34 -0.48
N THR A 13 1.95 18.49 0.47
CA THR A 13 3.06 18.77 1.38
C THR A 13 4.14 17.73 1.13
N ALA A 14 5.05 18.09 0.22
CA ALA A 14 6.38 17.49 0.17
C ALA A 14 7.08 17.76 1.51
N GLY A 15 7.49 16.71 2.19
CA GLY A 15 8.33 16.82 3.38
C GLY A 15 7.78 16.09 4.59
N SER A 16 8.01 14.77 4.67
CA SER A 16 8.03 14.06 5.95
C SER A 16 8.87 12.79 5.80
N LYS A 17 10.17 12.89 6.09
CA LYS A 17 11.10 11.80 6.43
C LYS A 17 10.67 10.42 5.95
N GLU A 18 10.80 10.15 4.66
CA GLU A 18 10.95 8.78 4.18
C GLU A 18 12.32 8.29 4.66
N ASN A 19 12.39 7.89 5.93
CA ASN A 19 13.58 7.32 6.55
C ASN A 19 14.07 6.18 5.66
N GLU A 20 15.17 6.38 4.92
CA GLU A 20 16.14 5.38 4.43
C GLU A 20 15.62 3.99 3.99
N LEU A 21 14.34 3.86 3.65
CA LEU A 21 13.74 2.63 3.16
C LEU A 21 13.89 2.71 1.65
N HIS A 22 14.85 1.95 1.12
CA HIS A 22 15.04 1.81 -0.32
C HIS A 22 13.76 1.19 -0.93
N LEU A 23 12.87 2.04 -1.43
CA LEU A 23 11.59 1.62 -2.00
C LEU A 23 11.83 1.01 -3.37
N ARG A 24 11.88 -0.33 -3.43
CA ARG A 24 12.02 -1.08 -4.68
C ARG A 24 10.72 -0.99 -5.51
N PRO A 25 10.76 -0.53 -6.78
CA PRO A 25 9.61 -0.58 -7.67
C PRO A 25 8.97 -1.98 -7.76
N VAL A 26 7.65 -2.02 -7.76
CA VAL A 26 6.86 -3.26 -7.63
C VAL A 26 6.02 -3.50 -8.89
N LYS A 27 5.86 -4.76 -9.30
CA LYS A 27 5.03 -5.18 -10.43
C LYS A 27 3.54 -5.23 -10.08
N ALA A 28 2.69 -5.10 -11.10
CA ALA A 28 1.24 -5.28 -10.91
C ALA A 28 0.91 -6.65 -10.31
N GLY A 29 0.09 -6.67 -9.26
CA GLY A 29 -0.32 -7.90 -8.58
C GLY A 29 0.70 -8.51 -7.61
N GLU A 30 1.89 -7.92 -7.46
CA GLU A 30 2.91 -8.39 -6.52
C GLU A 30 2.44 -8.20 -5.06
N SER A 31 2.96 -9.07 -4.20
CA SER A 31 2.66 -9.08 -2.76
C SER A 31 3.91 -9.47 -1.99
N GLY A 32 4.01 -8.98 -0.76
CA GLY A 32 5.10 -9.31 0.15
C GLY A 32 4.68 -9.13 1.60
N GLU A 33 5.60 -9.43 2.52
CA GLU A 33 5.39 -9.32 3.96
C GLU A 33 6.42 -8.39 4.56
N GLY A 34 5.99 -7.55 5.52
CA GLY A 34 6.84 -6.61 6.23
C GLY A 34 7.39 -5.49 5.35
N LEU A 35 8.53 -4.96 5.80
CA LEU A 35 9.17 -3.78 5.20
C LEU A 35 9.56 -4.01 3.74
N PRO A 36 9.62 -2.94 2.92
CA PRO A 36 9.39 -1.54 3.27
C PRO A 36 7.92 -1.08 3.16
N TYR A 37 7.00 -1.95 2.76
CA TYR A 37 5.62 -1.59 2.38
C TYR A 37 4.54 -1.99 3.37
N ALA A 38 4.91 -2.79 4.38
CA ALA A 38 4.07 -3.12 5.51
C ALA A 38 4.90 -3.10 6.81
N PRO A 39 4.23 -2.91 7.96
CA PRO A 39 4.91 -2.99 9.24
C PRO A 39 5.34 -4.43 9.57
N VAL A 40 6.45 -4.54 10.29
CA VAL A 40 7.01 -5.79 10.82
C VAL A 40 6.89 -5.76 12.34
N ASP A 41 6.77 -6.92 12.98
CA ASP A 41 6.74 -7.04 14.45
C ASP A 41 5.69 -6.15 15.14
N TRP A 42 4.54 -5.90 14.50
CA TRP A 42 3.50 -5.03 15.03
C TRP A 42 2.11 -5.70 15.03
N PRO A 43 1.37 -5.68 16.15
CA PRO A 43 1.67 -4.98 17.41
C PRO A 43 2.59 -5.77 18.36
N ASN A 44 2.75 -7.07 18.15
CA ASN A 44 3.69 -7.91 18.92
C ASN A 44 4.85 -8.34 18.04
N ARG A 45 5.99 -8.67 18.66
CA ARG A 45 7.11 -9.29 17.95
C ARG A 45 6.66 -10.59 17.27
N GLY A 46 6.95 -10.72 15.98
CA GLY A 46 6.51 -11.80 15.10
C GLY A 46 5.25 -11.49 14.28
N ASP A 47 4.55 -10.39 14.55
CA ASP A 47 3.36 -10.00 13.81
C ASP A 47 3.71 -9.19 12.55
N ASN A 48 3.94 -9.91 11.45
CA ASN A 48 4.28 -9.32 10.17
C ASN A 48 3.04 -9.07 9.31
N TRP A 49 2.88 -7.84 8.84
CA TRP A 49 1.78 -7.47 7.96
C TRP A 49 2.12 -7.81 6.51
N THR A 50 1.13 -8.28 5.76
CA THR A 50 1.29 -8.53 4.33
C THR A 50 0.80 -7.32 3.54
N TRP A 51 1.49 -6.94 2.49
CA TRP A 51 1.03 -5.95 1.52
C TRP A 51 0.81 -6.60 0.16
N LYS A 52 -0.10 -6.02 -0.63
CA LYS A 52 -0.35 -6.40 -2.02
C LYS A 52 -0.70 -5.19 -2.84
N VAL A 53 -0.20 -5.13 -4.08
CA VAL A 53 -0.63 -4.14 -5.07
C VAL A 53 -1.65 -4.73 -6.04
N GLY A 54 -2.56 -3.89 -6.52
CA GLY A 54 -3.53 -4.23 -7.54
C GLY A 54 -3.03 -3.88 -8.94
N LYS A 55 -3.90 -3.22 -9.73
CA LYS A 55 -3.62 -2.96 -11.16
C LYS A 55 -3.66 -1.47 -11.52
N ARG A 56 -4.34 -0.62 -10.74
CA ARG A 56 -4.45 0.81 -11.05
C ARG A 56 -3.26 1.58 -10.51
N LYS A 57 -2.72 2.47 -11.35
CA LYS A 57 -1.60 3.36 -11.02
C LYS A 57 -1.96 4.82 -11.28
N THR A 58 -1.31 5.71 -10.56
CA THR A 58 -1.36 7.15 -10.83
C THR A 58 -0.48 7.48 -12.03
N SER A 59 -0.70 8.63 -12.66
CA SER A 59 0.19 9.18 -13.69
C SER A 59 1.61 9.39 -13.18
N SER A 60 1.79 9.58 -11.88
CA SER A 60 3.07 9.74 -11.21
C SER A 60 3.84 8.43 -10.96
N GLY A 61 3.33 7.28 -11.40
CA GLY A 61 4.05 6.01 -11.28
C GLY A 61 3.90 5.32 -9.92
N PHE A 62 2.79 5.53 -9.20
CA PHE A 62 2.52 4.85 -7.92
C PHE A 62 1.26 4.00 -8.00
N TRP A 63 1.25 2.88 -7.27
CA TRP A 63 0.06 2.03 -7.18
C TRP A 63 -1.04 2.68 -6.33
N ILE A 64 -2.23 2.85 -6.94
CA ILE A 64 -3.45 3.31 -6.27
C ILE A 64 -4.08 2.15 -5.50
N ASP A 65 -4.15 0.99 -6.15
CA ASP A 65 -4.66 -0.21 -5.51
C ASP A 65 -3.55 -0.78 -4.63
N ARG A 66 -3.55 -0.41 -3.34
CA ARG A 66 -2.73 -1.08 -2.32
C ARG A 66 -3.62 -1.68 -1.25
N TYR A 67 -3.21 -2.84 -0.76
CA TYR A 67 -3.93 -3.56 0.28
C TYR A 67 -2.95 -3.97 1.37
N LEU A 68 -3.30 -3.69 2.62
CA LEU A 68 -2.66 -4.29 3.78
C LEU A 68 -3.53 -5.42 4.32
N TYR A 69 -2.86 -6.50 4.72
CA TYR A 69 -3.45 -7.64 5.39
C TYR A 69 -2.81 -7.78 6.77
N PRO A 70 -3.63 -7.93 7.82
CA PRO A 70 -3.10 -8.14 9.15
C PRO A 70 -2.47 -9.53 9.29
N PRO A 71 -1.51 -9.67 10.22
CA PRO A 71 -0.96 -10.96 10.61
C PRO A 71 -2.04 -11.87 11.19
N ARG A 72 -1.78 -13.18 11.14
CA ARG A 72 -2.74 -14.21 11.61
C ARG A 72 -3.16 -14.03 13.07
N SER A 73 -2.29 -13.48 13.91
CA SER A 73 -2.57 -13.16 15.31
C SER A 73 -3.71 -12.14 15.44
N LEU A 74 -3.72 -11.12 14.59
CA LEU A 74 -4.76 -10.09 14.53
C LEU A 74 -6.01 -10.53 13.79
N ARG A 75 -5.91 -11.54 12.89
CA ARG A 75 -7.09 -12.05 12.17
C ARG A 75 -8.17 -12.59 13.12
N LYS A 76 -7.82 -13.11 14.30
CA LYS A 76 -8.79 -13.57 15.30
C LYS A 76 -9.69 -12.44 15.82
N THR A 77 -9.12 -11.27 16.12
CA THR A 77 -9.92 -10.10 16.52
C THR A 77 -10.66 -9.52 15.33
N MET A 78 -10.05 -9.55 14.15
CA MET A 78 -10.63 -9.02 12.92
C MET A 78 -11.76 -9.85 12.32
N THR A 79 -11.91 -11.13 12.69
CA THR A 79 -13.09 -11.96 12.36
C THR A 79 -14.38 -11.30 12.84
N LEU A 80 -14.32 -10.51 13.93
CA LEU A 80 -15.45 -9.70 14.41
C LEU A 80 -15.75 -8.50 13.48
N CYS A 81 -14.75 -7.99 12.77
CA CYS A 81 -14.82 -6.77 11.95
C CYS A 81 -15.04 -7.01 10.44
N ARG A 82 -15.21 -8.26 9.98
CA ARG A 82 -15.53 -8.70 8.59
C ARG A 82 -14.58 -8.23 7.46
N LYS A 83 -13.66 -7.31 7.71
CA LYS A 83 -12.68 -6.83 6.73
C LYS A 83 -11.44 -7.68 6.90
N TYR A 84 -10.98 -8.34 5.84
CA TYR A 84 -9.71 -9.09 5.83
C TYR A 84 -8.56 -8.33 5.18
N ARG A 85 -8.86 -7.15 4.62
CA ARG A 85 -7.94 -6.31 3.87
C ARG A 85 -8.28 -4.84 4.10
N PHE A 86 -7.26 -4.00 4.16
CA PHE A 86 -7.40 -2.56 4.22
C PHE A 86 -6.94 -1.93 2.92
N ALA A 87 -7.85 -1.25 2.22
CA ALA A 87 -7.57 -0.57 0.96
C ALA A 87 -7.22 0.92 1.15
N SER A 88 -7.51 1.50 2.31
CA SER A 88 -7.29 2.92 2.59
C SER A 88 -6.55 3.12 3.91
N ARG A 89 -5.71 4.17 3.95
CA ARG A 89 -4.97 4.58 5.14
C ARG A 89 -5.91 4.87 6.30
N TYR A 90 -7.01 5.58 6.02
CA TYR A 90 -8.06 5.88 7.00
C TYR A 90 -8.68 4.62 7.61
N SER A 91 -8.91 3.56 6.81
CA SER A 91 -9.45 2.31 7.35
C SER A 91 -8.50 1.62 8.32
N VAL A 92 -7.20 1.67 8.06
CA VAL A 92 -6.16 1.14 8.97
C VAL A 92 -6.10 1.98 10.23
N GLU A 93 -6.10 3.30 10.11
CA GLU A 93 -6.10 4.22 11.25
C GLU A 93 -7.28 3.99 12.19
N GLN A 94 -8.49 3.92 11.65
CA GLN A 94 -9.70 3.66 12.44
C GLN A 94 -9.64 2.28 13.12
N TYR A 95 -9.07 1.27 12.44
CA TYR A 95 -8.89 -0.05 13.03
C TYR A 95 -7.90 -0.02 14.20
N ILE A 96 -6.74 0.61 14.03
CA ILE A 96 -5.73 0.71 15.08
C ILE A 96 -6.28 1.49 16.28
N ARG A 97 -6.95 2.63 16.07
CA ARG A 97 -7.57 3.40 17.16
C ARG A 97 -8.61 2.60 17.94
N LYS A 98 -9.36 1.73 17.25
CA LYS A 98 -10.42 0.93 17.85
C LYS A 98 -9.89 -0.28 18.63
N GLU A 99 -8.95 -1.03 18.04
CA GLU A 99 -8.41 -2.26 18.65
C GLU A 99 -7.27 -1.98 19.63
N PHE A 100 -6.49 -0.93 19.36
CA PHE A 100 -5.32 -0.53 20.13
C PHE A 100 -5.41 0.96 20.50
N PRO A 101 -6.30 1.34 21.43
CA PRO A 101 -6.46 2.75 21.83
C PRO A 101 -5.18 3.37 22.41
N ASN A 102 -4.25 2.54 22.89
CA ASN A 102 -2.95 2.96 23.43
C ASN A 102 -1.84 3.03 22.37
N ALA A 103 -2.09 2.64 21.12
CA ALA A 103 -1.06 2.64 20.08
C ALA A 103 -0.97 4.00 19.38
N ASP A 104 0.26 4.43 19.13
CA ASP A 104 0.52 5.61 18.31
C ASP A 104 0.40 5.27 16.81
N VAL A 105 -0.70 5.72 16.21
CA VAL A 105 -0.98 5.53 14.78
C VAL A 105 0.06 6.23 13.91
N ASN A 106 0.62 7.36 14.36
CA ASN A 106 1.62 8.09 13.61
C ASN A 106 2.93 7.29 13.58
N ALA A 107 3.38 6.79 14.73
CA ALA A 107 4.52 5.88 14.81
C ALA A 107 4.34 4.63 13.94
N PHE A 108 3.13 4.07 13.91
CA PHE A 108 2.79 2.95 13.03
C PHE A 108 3.01 3.28 11.55
N PHE A 109 2.45 4.40 11.05
CA PHE A 109 2.65 4.79 9.65
C PHE A 109 4.04 5.34 9.34
N ALA A 110 4.81 5.75 10.35
CA ALA A 110 6.21 6.14 10.19
C ALA A 110 7.15 4.93 10.07
N SER A 111 6.71 3.74 10.50
CA SER A 111 7.52 2.51 10.45
C SER A 111 7.69 1.94 9.04
N PHE A 112 6.79 2.25 8.11
CA PHE A 112 6.82 1.73 6.74
C PHE A 112 6.33 2.77 5.74
N SER A 113 6.65 2.58 4.47
CA SER A 113 6.11 3.43 3.43
C SER A 113 4.74 2.94 3.00
N TRP A 114 3.71 3.76 3.22
CA TRP A 114 2.41 3.54 2.58
C TRP A 114 2.63 3.58 1.06
N LYS A 115 3.39 4.54 0.54
CA LYS A 115 3.95 4.73 -0.84
C LYS A 115 4.54 3.51 -1.58
N VAL A 116 3.82 2.76 -2.44
CA VAL A 116 4.41 1.72 -3.29
C VAL A 116 4.68 2.26 -4.71
N PRO A 117 5.95 2.43 -5.13
CA PRO A 117 6.32 2.81 -6.49
C PRO A 117 6.02 1.67 -7.47
N SER A 118 5.51 2.03 -8.64
CA SER A 118 5.34 1.11 -9.76
C SER A 118 6.68 0.88 -10.43
N GLU A 119 6.98 -0.37 -10.76
CA GLU A 119 7.95 -0.68 -11.80
C GLU A 119 7.32 -0.25 -13.13
N ASP A 120 7.37 1.04 -13.44
CA ASP A 120 6.87 1.55 -14.72
C ASP A 120 7.65 0.86 -15.83
N SER A 121 6.99 -0.13 -16.44
CA SER A 121 7.50 -0.90 -17.56
C SER A 121 7.55 -0.02 -18.81
N THR A 122 8.44 0.96 -18.81
CA THR A 122 8.81 1.71 -20.00
C THR A 122 10.30 1.52 -20.25
N TRP A 123 10.67 0.32 -20.74
CA TRP A 123 11.79 0.13 -21.68
C TRP A 123 11.59 -1.16 -22.52
N THR A 124 10.88 -0.94 -23.63
CA THR A 124 11.16 -1.42 -25.01
C THR A 124 12.04 -2.66 -25.25
N LYS A 125 11.50 -3.59 -26.07
CA LYS A 125 12.20 -3.98 -27.30
C LYS A 125 11.28 -3.76 -28.49
N GLY A 126 11.33 -2.55 -29.03
CA GLY A 126 11.15 -2.39 -30.47
C GLY A 126 12.40 -2.97 -31.14
N TRP A 127 12.29 -4.19 -31.67
CA TRP A 127 12.96 -4.54 -32.91
C TRP A 127 12.02 -5.41 -33.73
N CYS A 128 11.93 -5.02 -34.99
CA CYS A 128 11.05 -5.46 -36.05
C CYS A 128 11.11 -6.96 -36.38
N SER A 129 10.02 -7.39 -37.03
CA SER A 129 9.91 -8.39 -38.10
C SER A 129 10.79 -9.63 -38.03
N VAL A 130 10.13 -10.78 -37.97
CA VAL A 130 10.29 -11.79 -39.02
C VAL A 130 8.94 -12.42 -39.34
N ASN A 131 8.53 -12.23 -40.60
CA ASN A 131 7.54 -13.07 -41.26
C ASN A 131 8.02 -14.53 -41.26
N PHE A 132 7.15 -15.47 -40.86
CA PHE A 132 7.20 -16.91 -41.14
C PHE A 132 5.77 -17.41 -40.85
N PHE A 133 4.98 -18.02 -41.74
CA PHE A 133 5.17 -19.00 -42.79
C PHE A 133 4.35 -18.55 -44.02
N GLY A 134 4.73 -18.78 -45.29
CA GLY A 134 5.37 -19.98 -45.79
C GLY A 134 4.33 -21.05 -46.12
N ARG A 135 3.48 -20.83 -47.13
CA ARG A 135 3.02 -21.88 -48.05
C ARG A 135 2.48 -21.29 -49.34
#